data_AF-A0AAE1CQK4-F1
#
_entry.id   AF-A0AAE1CQK4-F1
#
_cell.length_a   1.000
_cell.length_b   1.000
_cell.length_c   1.000
_cell.angle_alpha   90.00
_cell.angle_beta   90.00
_cell.angle_gamma   90.00
#
_symmetry.space_group_name_H-M   'P 1'
#
loop_
_entity.id
_entity.type
_entity.pdbx_description
1 polymer ?
#
loop_
_entity_poly.entity_id
_entity_poly.type
_entity_poly.pdbx_seq_one_letter_code
_entity_poly.pdbx_strand_id
1 'polypeptide(L)'
;MVKEDFWDFKNMTKDFININKTTGRENAKFLQIRMYFGPQRPLKRLATSTLPVRASPGWAGRTPAVRRRNTSPSVIYGYLSNKAKVHRKGKYWIGEDEFSGKTFPQFCNGYFVVATRDVIDDIYEVSKTIRFFRLEDVFIYGTGRQVMLDVQLIHLDVVTHFVLKYQDCVKDHKYRCKYIAVHMPPDMIMKYYNLTMEQRRMLAHTGGPHNSSD
;
A
#
# COMPACT_ATOMS: atom_id res chain seq x y z
N MET A 1 -2.97 11.81 34.64
CA MET A 1 -3.33 12.61 33.45
C MET A 1 -2.37 12.20 32.34
N VAL A 2 -2.70 11.15 31.59
CA VAL A 2 -1.81 10.55 30.57
C VAL A 2 -2.28 11.06 29.22
N LYS A 3 -1.37 11.66 28.46
CA LYS A 3 -1.60 12.11 27.08
C LYS A 3 -1.82 10.87 26.21
N GLU A 4 -2.96 10.84 25.53
CA GLU A 4 -3.23 9.88 24.46
C GLU A 4 -2.36 10.26 23.25
N ASP A 5 -1.40 9.42 22.89
CA ASP A 5 -0.63 9.56 21.67
C ASP A 5 -1.50 9.12 20.49
N PHE A 6 -2.29 10.08 20.00
CA PHE A 6 -3.13 9.96 18.82
C PHE A 6 -2.22 9.94 17.57
N TRP A 7 -2.27 8.87 16.80
CA TRP A 7 -1.50 8.67 15.58
C TRP A 7 -2.00 9.64 14.48
N ASP A 8 -1.26 10.73 14.26
CA ASP A 8 -1.66 11.79 13.32
C ASP A 8 -1.25 11.46 11.86
N PHE A 9 -2.12 10.72 11.18
CA PHE A 9 -2.04 10.40 9.75
C PHE A 9 -1.92 11.65 8.84
N LYS A 10 -2.36 12.84 9.30
CA LYS A 10 -2.34 14.08 8.49
C LYS A 10 -0.96 14.70 8.36
N ASN A 11 -0.03 14.46 9.29
CA ASN A 11 1.32 15.02 9.16
C ASN A 11 2.19 14.21 8.20
N MET A 12 1.97 12.89 8.11
CA MET A 12 2.72 11.99 7.22
C MET A 12 2.44 12.23 5.72
N THR A 13 1.28 12.79 5.38
CA THR A 13 0.91 13.13 3.99
C THR A 13 1.49 14.45 3.50
N LYS A 14 1.85 15.38 4.40
CA LYS A 14 2.41 16.70 4.03
C LYS A 14 3.83 16.60 3.47
N ASP A 15 4.64 15.72 4.04
CA ASP A 15 6.06 15.58 3.64
C ASP A 15 6.22 14.96 2.25
N PHE A 16 5.28 14.10 1.82
CA PHE A 16 5.31 13.48 0.48
C PHE A 16 4.79 14.39 -0.64
N ILE A 17 3.87 15.31 -0.34
CA ILE A 17 3.34 16.26 -1.35
C ILE A 17 4.42 17.26 -1.80
N ASN A 18 5.39 17.59 -0.94
CA ASN A 18 6.44 18.57 -1.26
C ASN A 18 7.50 18.08 -2.24
N ILE A 19 7.68 16.76 -2.42
CA ILE A 19 8.60 16.21 -3.44
C ILE A 19 8.06 16.40 -4.86
N ASN A 20 6.73 16.57 -5.02
CA ASN A 20 6.06 16.68 -6.31
C ASN A 20 5.93 18.12 -6.85
N LYS A 21 6.36 19.14 -6.10
CA LYS A 21 6.30 20.55 -6.54
C LYS A 21 7.49 20.98 -7.40
N THR A 22 8.59 20.21 -7.42
CA THR A 22 9.81 20.56 -8.16
C THR A 22 9.84 20.06 -9.61
N THR A 23 8.83 19.31 -10.08
CA THR A 23 8.87 18.64 -11.39
C THR A 23 7.82 19.09 -12.41
N GLY A 24 7.07 20.17 -12.15
CA GLY A 24 6.38 20.94 -13.20
C GLY A 24 5.41 20.17 -14.12
N ARG A 25 4.86 19.02 -13.70
CA ARG A 25 3.81 18.30 -14.43
C ARG A 25 2.57 18.15 -13.57
N GLU A 26 1.53 18.89 -13.94
CA GLU A 26 0.20 18.73 -13.39
C GLU A 26 -0.47 17.42 -13.88
N ASN A 27 -1.32 16.88 -13.00
CA ASN A 27 -2.40 15.92 -13.28
C ASN A 27 -2.08 14.41 -13.18
N ALA A 28 -1.62 13.97 -12.00
CA ALA A 28 -2.23 12.89 -11.21
C ALA A 28 -1.45 12.72 -9.89
N LYS A 29 -2.10 13.01 -8.74
CA LYS A 29 -1.46 12.85 -7.42
C LYS A 29 -1.59 11.39 -6.98
N PHE A 30 -0.63 10.58 -7.38
CA PHE A 30 -0.46 9.21 -6.89
C PHE A 30 0.27 9.25 -5.54
N LEU A 31 -0.33 8.66 -4.51
CA LEU A 31 0.32 8.51 -3.19
C LEU A 31 0.85 7.09 -3.05
N GLN A 32 2.14 6.95 -2.77
CA GLN A 32 2.73 5.70 -2.32
C GLN A 32 2.51 5.59 -0.82
N ILE A 33 1.80 4.55 -0.38
CA ILE A 33 1.58 4.30 1.05
C ILE A 33 2.66 3.33 1.52
N ARG A 34 3.48 3.76 2.49
CA ARG A 34 4.38 2.88 3.23
C ARG A 34 4.19 3.18 4.72
N MET A 35 3.54 2.27 5.44
CA MET A 35 3.35 2.40 6.88
C MET A 35 4.42 1.57 7.59
N TYR A 36 5.04 2.16 8.61
CA TYR A 36 5.97 1.47 9.50
C TYR A 36 5.39 1.49 10.91
N PHE A 37 5.10 0.33 11.47
CA PHE A 37 4.70 0.21 12.87
C PHE A 37 5.87 -0.33 13.70
N GLY A 38 6.21 0.40 14.76
CA GLY A 38 7.24 0.00 15.72
C GLY A 38 6.84 -1.23 16.55
N PRO A 39 7.78 -1.80 17.32
CA PRO A 39 7.51 -2.99 18.15
C PRO A 39 6.41 -2.73 19.18
N GLN A 40 5.32 -3.50 19.10
CA GLN A 40 4.20 -3.48 20.04
C GLN A 40 4.57 -4.25 21.33
N ARG A 41 4.33 -3.64 22.50
CA ARG A 41 4.40 -4.36 23.79
C ARG A 41 3.16 -5.24 23.95
N PRO A 42 3.25 -6.42 24.59
CA PRO A 42 2.09 -7.27 24.82
C PRO A 42 1.08 -6.57 25.74
N LEU A 43 -0.17 -6.44 25.26
CA LEU A 43 -1.31 -6.02 26.06
C LEU A 43 -1.51 -7.02 27.21
N LYS A 44 -1.39 -6.55 28.46
CA LYS A 44 -1.76 -7.32 29.64
C LYS A 44 -3.25 -7.64 29.58
N ARG A 45 -3.56 -8.92 29.79
CA ARG A 45 -4.90 -9.51 29.82
C ARG A 45 -5.75 -8.80 30.90
N LEU A 46 -6.70 -7.97 30.50
CA LEU A 46 -7.77 -7.50 31.41
C LEU A 46 -8.85 -8.58 31.47
N ALA A 47 -9.26 -8.89 32.70
CA ALA A 47 -10.11 -10.00 33.06
C ALA A 47 -11.51 -9.92 32.42
N THR A 48 -12.07 -11.10 32.20
CA THR A 48 -13.43 -11.40 31.79
C THR A 48 -14.47 -10.66 32.64
N SER A 49 -15.30 -9.82 32.01
CA SER A 49 -16.64 -9.51 32.52
C SER A 49 -17.68 -9.90 31.46
N THR A 50 -18.43 -10.95 31.75
CA THR A 50 -19.62 -11.37 31.01
C THR A 50 -20.70 -10.30 31.12
N LEU A 51 -21.11 -9.71 30.00
CA LEU A 51 -22.39 -9.01 29.87
C LEU A 51 -23.18 -9.65 28.72
N PRO A 52 -24.50 -9.85 28.89
CA PRO A 52 -25.32 -10.54 27.90
C PRO A 52 -25.58 -9.65 26.69
N VAL A 53 -25.42 -10.23 25.48
CA VAL A 53 -25.82 -9.61 24.21
C VAL A 53 -27.35 -9.60 24.15
N ARG A 54 -27.95 -8.46 24.48
CA ARG A 54 -29.35 -8.18 24.20
C ARG A 54 -29.43 -7.57 22.80
N ALA A 55 -30.11 -8.26 21.88
CA ALA A 55 -30.40 -7.73 20.56
C ALA A 55 -31.34 -6.50 20.70
N SER A 56 -30.87 -5.34 20.27
CA SER A 56 -31.71 -4.14 20.10
C SER A 56 -32.13 -4.02 18.63
N PRO A 57 -33.44 -3.91 18.33
CA PRO A 57 -33.91 -3.63 16.99
C PRO A 57 -33.86 -2.13 16.69
N GLY A 58 -33.45 -1.78 15.47
CA GLY A 58 -33.70 -0.47 14.87
C GLY A 58 -32.60 0.57 15.03
N TRP A 59 -31.63 0.57 14.10
CA TRP A 59 -30.86 1.77 13.78
C TRP A 59 -30.90 1.99 12.27
N ALA A 60 -31.96 2.65 11.80
CA ALA A 60 -31.93 3.43 10.58
C ALA A 60 -31.10 4.71 10.85
N GLY A 61 -29.80 4.53 11.09
CA GLY A 61 -28.84 5.61 11.26
C GLY A 61 -28.13 5.83 9.93
N ARG A 62 -28.38 6.99 9.32
CA ARG A 62 -27.70 7.50 8.12
C ARG A 62 -26.21 7.14 8.14
N THR A 63 -25.80 6.25 7.24
CA THR A 63 -24.41 6.21 6.80
C THR A 63 -24.06 7.61 6.32
N PRO A 64 -22.90 8.19 6.68
CA PRO A 64 -22.42 9.37 5.99
C PRO A 64 -22.24 8.95 4.54
N ALA A 65 -23.15 9.37 3.67
CA ALA A 65 -22.94 9.23 2.24
C ALA A 65 -21.72 10.09 1.92
N VAL A 66 -20.56 9.43 1.78
CA VAL A 66 -19.35 10.06 1.27
C VAL A 66 -19.72 10.65 -0.08
N ARG A 67 -19.83 11.98 -0.11
CA ARG A 67 -20.34 12.74 -1.24
C ARG A 67 -19.33 12.63 -2.38
N ARG A 68 -19.56 11.70 -3.31
CA ARG A 68 -18.72 11.48 -4.51
C ARG A 68 -18.54 12.81 -5.25
N ARG A 69 -17.32 13.35 -5.21
CA ARG A 69 -16.87 14.47 -6.05
C ARG A 69 -15.76 13.96 -6.98
N ASN A 70 -16.12 13.12 -7.96
CA ASN A 70 -15.51 12.98 -9.30
C ASN A 70 -15.89 11.65 -9.99
N THR A 71 -15.83 11.66 -11.32
CA THR A 71 -16.29 10.63 -12.27
C THR A 71 -15.27 9.51 -12.54
N SER A 72 -14.08 9.54 -11.93
CA SER A 72 -13.06 8.50 -12.08
C SER A 72 -13.25 7.39 -11.04
N PRO A 73 -13.07 6.11 -11.40
CA PRO A 73 -13.15 5.02 -10.45
C PRO A 73 -12.06 5.16 -9.38
N SER A 74 -12.41 4.82 -8.14
CA SER A 74 -11.47 4.69 -7.02
C SER A 74 -10.65 3.42 -7.21
N VAL A 75 -9.32 3.54 -7.30
CA VAL A 75 -8.45 2.42 -7.70
C VAL A 75 -7.23 2.31 -6.80
N ILE A 76 -6.88 1.07 -6.46
CA ILE A 76 -5.64 0.69 -5.80
C ILE A 76 -4.84 -0.20 -6.76
N TYR A 77 -3.66 0.26 -7.13
CA TYR A 77 -2.68 -0.44 -7.94
C TYR A 77 -1.62 -1.09 -7.06
N GLY A 78 -1.25 -2.34 -7.34
CA GLY A 78 -0.17 -3.01 -6.63
C GLY A 78 0.03 -4.45 -7.08
N TYR A 79 0.88 -5.19 -6.40
CA TYR A 79 1.03 -6.62 -6.67
C TYR A 79 -0.07 -7.40 -5.95
N LEU A 80 -1.05 -7.89 -6.71
CA LEU A 80 -2.18 -8.63 -6.15
C LEU A 80 -1.79 -10.01 -5.63
N SER A 81 -2.26 -10.31 -4.42
CA SER A 81 -2.30 -11.64 -3.84
C SER A 81 -3.74 -12.17 -3.92
N ASN A 82 -3.92 -13.32 -4.57
CA ASN A 82 -5.23 -13.93 -4.78
C ASN A 82 -5.37 -15.16 -3.88
N LYS A 83 -6.46 -15.22 -3.10
CA LYS A 83 -6.82 -16.39 -2.28
C LYS A 83 -5.68 -16.88 -1.37
N ALA A 84 -4.91 -15.94 -0.81
CA ALA A 84 -3.83 -16.29 0.11
C ALA A 84 -4.39 -17.04 1.33
N LYS A 85 -3.78 -18.18 1.67
CA LYS A 85 -4.19 -18.97 2.84
C LYS A 85 -3.84 -18.22 4.12
N VAL A 86 -4.74 -18.27 5.10
CA VAL A 86 -4.46 -17.70 6.41
C VAL A 86 -3.41 -18.55 7.12
N HIS A 87 -2.33 -17.91 7.54
CA HIS A 87 -1.28 -18.58 8.28
C HIS A 87 -1.76 -18.81 9.71
N ARG A 88 -1.81 -20.07 10.15
CA ARG A 88 -2.14 -20.43 11.53
C ARG A 88 -0.90 -20.76 12.38
N LYS A 89 0.31 -20.48 11.87
CA LYS A 89 1.64 -20.58 12.54
C LYS A 89 2.64 -19.61 11.88
N GLY A 90 3.74 -19.29 12.58
CA GLY A 90 4.87 -18.51 12.05
C GLY A 90 4.72 -16.98 12.09
N LYS A 91 5.62 -16.27 11.40
CA LYS A 91 5.70 -14.78 11.39
C LYS A 91 4.36 -14.12 11.10
N TYR A 92 3.61 -14.67 10.13
CA TYR A 92 2.33 -14.15 9.65
C TYR A 92 1.09 -14.83 10.28
N TRP A 93 1.27 -15.61 11.36
CA TRP A 93 0.18 -16.24 12.14
C TRP A 93 -1.02 -15.31 12.42
N ILE A 94 -2.25 -15.78 12.24
CA ILE A 94 -3.46 -15.07 12.68
C ILE A 94 -4.34 -16.04 13.47
N GLY A 95 -4.79 -15.61 14.64
CA GLY A 95 -5.71 -16.36 15.48
C GLY A 95 -7.06 -16.56 14.79
N GLU A 96 -7.74 -17.67 15.10
CA GLU A 96 -9.09 -17.95 14.59
C GLU A 96 -10.11 -16.92 15.12
N ASP A 97 -9.86 -16.38 16.31
CA ASP A 97 -10.64 -15.33 16.97
C ASP A 97 -10.41 -13.93 16.37
N GLU A 98 -9.27 -13.71 15.73
CA GLU A 98 -8.96 -12.49 14.98
C GLU A 98 -9.54 -12.54 13.55
N PHE A 99 -9.39 -13.68 12.86
CA PHE A 99 -9.91 -13.90 11.52
C PHE A 99 -10.28 -15.37 11.32
N SER A 100 -11.58 -15.66 11.22
CA SER A 100 -12.12 -17.02 11.10
C SER A 100 -12.10 -17.58 9.67
N GLY A 101 -11.75 -16.75 8.68
CA GLY A 101 -11.64 -17.21 7.30
C GLY A 101 -10.42 -18.11 7.08
N LYS A 102 -10.56 -19.09 6.18
CA LYS A 102 -9.43 -19.95 5.75
C LYS A 102 -8.52 -19.29 4.72
N THR A 103 -9.06 -18.31 4.00
CA THR A 103 -8.36 -17.54 2.97
C THR A 103 -8.67 -16.07 3.15
N PHE A 104 -7.66 -15.24 2.94
CA PHE A 104 -7.84 -13.79 2.89
C PHE A 104 -8.57 -13.38 1.60
N PRO A 105 -9.31 -12.26 1.63
CA PRO A 105 -9.77 -11.62 0.41
C PRO A 105 -8.59 -11.22 -0.47
N GLN A 106 -8.85 -10.90 -1.74
CA GLN A 106 -7.82 -10.36 -2.63
C GLN A 106 -7.30 -9.03 -2.07
N PHE A 107 -5.97 -8.84 -2.07
CA PHE A 107 -5.31 -7.64 -1.53
C PHE A 107 -4.02 -7.31 -2.30
N CYS A 108 -3.57 -6.05 -2.23
CA CYS A 108 -2.25 -5.64 -2.70
C CYS A 108 -1.19 -5.93 -1.64
N ASN A 109 -0.03 -6.46 -2.03
CA ASN A 109 1.11 -6.59 -1.12
C ASN A 109 1.73 -5.21 -0.84
N GLY A 110 2.16 -4.97 0.39
CA GLY A 110 2.55 -3.64 0.89
C GLY A 110 3.91 -3.12 0.47
N TYR A 111 4.68 -3.87 -0.30
CA TYR A 111 6.01 -3.40 -0.74
C TYR A 111 5.92 -2.28 -1.79
N PHE A 112 4.84 -2.25 -2.58
CA PHE A 112 4.53 -1.15 -3.49
C PHE A 112 3.03 -1.09 -3.77
N VAL A 113 2.41 0.03 -3.37
CA VAL A 113 0.99 0.30 -3.62
C VAL A 113 0.85 1.76 -4.04
N VAL A 114 0.03 1.98 -5.06
CA VAL A 114 -0.37 3.31 -5.52
C VAL A 114 -1.88 3.37 -5.50
N ALA A 115 -2.45 4.33 -4.79
CA ALA A 115 -3.91 4.49 -4.72
C ALA A 115 -4.33 5.89 -5.16
N THR A 116 -5.55 6.00 -5.68
CA THR A 116 -6.24 7.29 -5.83
C THR A 116 -6.48 7.89 -4.44
N ARG A 117 -6.44 9.22 -4.35
CA ARG A 117 -6.44 9.91 -3.05
C ARG A 117 -7.72 9.68 -2.23
N ASP A 118 -8.86 9.67 -2.89
CA ASP A 118 -10.18 9.40 -2.30
C ASP A 118 -10.23 8.08 -1.53
N VAL A 119 -9.55 7.05 -2.03
CA VAL A 119 -9.48 5.74 -1.37
C VAL A 119 -8.82 5.82 0.01
N ILE A 120 -7.89 6.76 0.21
CA ILE A 120 -7.20 6.90 1.50
C ILE A 120 -8.17 7.34 2.60
N ASP A 121 -9.02 8.31 2.27
CA ASP A 121 -10.01 8.84 3.21
C ASP A 121 -11.05 7.75 3.53
N ASP A 122 -11.48 6.99 2.52
CA ASP A 122 -12.41 5.87 2.70
C ASP A 122 -11.82 4.74 3.57
N ILE A 123 -10.56 4.35 3.30
CA ILE A 123 -9.82 3.38 4.13
C ILE A 123 -9.76 3.84 5.58
N TYR A 124 -9.47 5.11 5.81
CA TYR A 124 -9.38 5.66 7.14
C TYR A 124 -10.72 5.56 7.88
N GLU A 125 -11.82 6.00 7.27
CA GLU A 125 -13.14 5.93 7.91
C GLU A 125 -13.61 4.50 8.15
N VAL A 126 -13.40 3.60 7.18
CA VAL A 126 -13.72 2.18 7.33
C VAL A 126 -12.90 1.54 8.45
N SER A 127 -11.61 1.85 8.55
CA SER A 127 -10.71 1.23 9.53
C SER A 127 -11.16 1.42 10.99
N LYS A 128 -11.94 2.47 11.27
CA LYS A 128 -12.54 2.73 12.59
C LYS A 128 -13.70 1.78 12.93
N THR A 129 -14.29 1.13 11.94
CA THR A 129 -15.50 0.31 12.08
C THR A 129 -15.21 -1.19 12.05
N ILE A 130 -14.06 -1.59 11.49
CA ILE A 130 -13.64 -2.99 11.37
C ILE A 130 -12.64 -3.37 12.46
N ARG A 131 -12.68 -4.63 12.91
CA ARG A 131 -11.72 -5.14 13.90
C ARG A 131 -10.33 -5.24 13.28
N PHE A 132 -9.37 -4.58 13.92
CA PHE A 132 -7.96 -4.66 13.53
C PHE A 132 -7.38 -6.07 13.76
N PHE A 133 -6.50 -6.48 12.85
CA PHE A 133 -5.61 -7.64 13.00
C PHE A 133 -4.24 -7.34 12.38
N ARG A 134 -3.21 -8.04 12.83
CA ARG A 134 -1.80 -7.64 12.66
C ARG A 134 -1.20 -7.73 11.24
N LEU A 135 -1.97 -8.08 10.22
CA LEU A 135 -1.49 -8.11 8.83
C LEU A 135 -2.00 -6.88 8.10
N GLU A 136 -1.25 -5.79 8.19
CA GLU A 136 -1.64 -4.46 7.70
C GLU A 136 -2.09 -4.45 6.23
N ASP A 137 -1.32 -5.07 5.33
CA ASP A 137 -1.67 -5.10 3.90
C ASP A 137 -3.01 -5.79 3.64
N VAL A 138 -3.27 -6.86 4.39
CA VAL A 138 -4.52 -7.62 4.31
C VAL A 138 -5.66 -6.84 4.97
N PHE A 139 -5.38 -6.21 6.11
CA PHE A 139 -6.34 -5.37 6.84
C PHE A 139 -6.82 -4.21 5.97
N ILE A 140 -5.89 -3.48 5.36
CA ILE A 140 -6.15 -2.28 4.56
C ILE A 140 -6.74 -2.65 3.20
N TYR A 141 -5.99 -3.38 2.38
CA TYR A 141 -6.32 -3.59 0.96
C TYR A 141 -7.19 -4.82 0.71
N GLY A 142 -7.37 -5.66 1.72
CA GLY A 142 -8.27 -6.81 1.70
C GLY A 142 -9.57 -6.50 2.41
N THR A 143 -9.60 -6.63 3.74
CA THR A 143 -10.84 -6.49 4.53
C THR A 143 -11.40 -5.08 4.53
N GLY A 144 -10.56 -4.04 4.66
CA GLY A 144 -10.98 -2.65 4.59
C GLY A 144 -11.60 -2.34 3.23
N ARG A 145 -10.87 -2.67 2.17
CA ARG A 145 -11.40 -2.53 0.81
C ARG A 145 -12.69 -3.31 0.55
N GLN A 146 -12.89 -4.50 1.13
CA GLN A 146 -14.11 -5.30 0.91
C GLN A 146 -15.40 -4.63 1.40
N VAL A 147 -15.32 -3.78 2.41
CA VAL A 147 -16.51 -3.05 2.90
C VAL A 147 -16.75 -1.75 2.12
N MET A 148 -15.88 -1.41 1.17
CA MET A 148 -16.06 -0.30 0.22
C MET A 148 -16.63 -0.86 -1.09
N LEU A 149 -17.78 -0.35 -1.52
CA LEU A 149 -18.49 -0.91 -2.67
C LEU A 149 -17.83 -0.62 -4.03
N ASP A 150 -17.03 0.44 -4.14
CA ASP A 150 -16.58 0.98 -5.44
C ASP A 150 -15.06 1.09 -5.62
N VAL A 151 -14.28 0.40 -4.80
CA VAL A 151 -12.81 0.42 -4.90
C VAL A 151 -12.30 -0.80 -5.68
N GLN A 152 -11.59 -0.54 -6.79
CA GLN A 152 -11.02 -1.57 -7.64
C GLN A 152 -9.56 -1.88 -7.26
N LEU A 153 -9.17 -3.15 -7.43
CA LEU A 153 -7.79 -3.60 -7.30
C LEU A 153 -7.22 -3.90 -8.69
N ILE A 154 -6.10 -3.27 -9.05
CA ILE A 154 -5.41 -3.48 -10.32
C ILE A 154 -4.01 -4.05 -10.08
N HIS A 155 -3.72 -5.18 -10.73
CA HIS A 155 -2.40 -5.81 -10.68
C HIS A 155 -1.39 -5.02 -11.52
N LEU A 156 -0.24 -4.71 -10.93
CA LEU A 156 0.90 -4.14 -11.62
C LEU A 156 1.92 -5.25 -11.95
N ASP A 157 2.10 -5.55 -13.23
CA ASP A 157 3.12 -6.51 -13.70
C ASP A 157 4.53 -5.88 -13.82
N VAL A 158 4.61 -4.57 -13.55
CA VAL A 158 5.82 -3.74 -13.50
C VAL A 158 6.40 -3.63 -12.08
N VAL A 159 5.90 -4.40 -11.13
CA VAL A 159 6.49 -4.51 -9.79
C VAL A 159 6.80 -5.96 -9.45
N THR A 160 7.86 -6.19 -8.69
CA THR A 160 8.26 -7.56 -8.32
C THR A 160 8.82 -7.62 -6.91
N HIS A 161 8.56 -8.72 -6.21
CA HIS A 161 9.24 -9.04 -4.96
C HIS A 161 10.45 -9.97 -5.15
N PHE A 162 10.67 -10.44 -6.38
CA PHE A 162 11.78 -11.32 -6.73
C PHE A 162 12.94 -10.48 -7.25
N VAL A 163 13.98 -10.34 -6.42
CA VAL A 163 15.21 -9.63 -6.79
C VAL A 163 15.82 -10.24 -8.04
N LEU A 164 15.94 -11.58 -8.13
CA LEU A 164 16.54 -12.25 -9.30
C LEU A 164 15.88 -11.85 -10.63
N LYS A 165 14.54 -11.83 -10.70
CA LYS A 165 13.81 -11.36 -11.90
C LYS A 165 14.17 -9.92 -12.28
N TYR A 166 14.37 -9.07 -11.29
CA TYR A 166 14.82 -7.70 -11.51
C TYR A 166 16.27 -7.67 -12.02
N GLN A 167 17.17 -8.47 -11.46
CA GLN A 167 18.56 -8.53 -11.92
C GLN A 167 18.66 -9.01 -13.37
N ASP A 168 17.93 -10.07 -13.73
CA ASP A 168 17.86 -10.60 -15.09
C ASP A 168 17.33 -9.54 -16.05
N CYS A 169 16.23 -8.86 -15.68
CA CYS A 169 15.66 -7.77 -16.45
C CYS A 169 16.64 -6.59 -16.66
N VAL A 170 17.39 -6.19 -15.63
CA VAL A 170 18.42 -5.13 -15.76
C VAL A 170 19.61 -5.61 -16.60
N LYS A 171 19.99 -6.88 -16.52
CA LYS A 171 21.07 -7.45 -17.34
C LYS A 171 20.68 -7.43 -18.82
N ASP A 172 19.47 -7.89 -19.14
CA ASP A 172 19.02 -8.07 -20.52
C ASP A 172 18.55 -6.76 -21.17
N HIS A 173 17.93 -5.87 -20.37
CA HIS A 173 17.28 -4.66 -20.88
C HIS A 173 17.90 -3.35 -20.37
N LYS A 174 18.87 -3.39 -19.46
CA LYS A 174 19.50 -2.20 -18.86
C LYS A 174 18.43 -1.23 -18.33
N TYR A 175 18.48 0.03 -18.76
CA TYR A 175 17.53 1.08 -18.37
C TYR A 175 16.12 0.86 -18.93
N ARG A 176 15.94 -0.05 -19.91
CA ARG A 176 14.63 -0.44 -20.45
C ARG A 176 13.98 -1.56 -19.64
N CYS A 177 14.57 -1.98 -18.53
CA CYS A 177 13.93 -2.93 -17.64
C CYS A 177 12.55 -2.42 -17.21
N LYS A 178 11.52 -3.23 -17.37
CA LYS A 178 10.12 -2.83 -17.17
C LYS A 178 9.74 -2.58 -15.70
N TYR A 179 10.54 -3.07 -14.76
CA TYR A 179 10.20 -2.99 -13.35
C TYR A 179 10.42 -1.58 -12.81
N ILE A 180 9.34 -0.96 -12.32
CA ILE A 180 9.37 0.38 -11.69
C ILE A 180 9.64 0.30 -10.18
N ALA A 181 9.39 -0.85 -9.56
CA ALA A 181 9.65 -1.09 -8.14
C ALA A 181 10.02 -2.54 -7.86
N VAL A 182 10.95 -2.74 -6.93
CA VAL A 182 11.41 -4.06 -6.48
C VAL A 182 11.57 -4.09 -4.97
N HIS A 183 11.08 -5.15 -4.32
CA HIS A 183 11.45 -5.43 -2.93
C HIS A 183 12.89 -5.97 -2.90
N MET A 184 13.80 -5.23 -2.27
CA MET A 184 15.23 -5.48 -2.32
C MET A 184 15.89 -5.35 -0.94
N PRO A 185 16.89 -6.21 -0.62
CA PRO A 185 17.75 -6.05 0.54
C PRO A 185 18.44 -4.68 0.60
N PRO A 186 18.59 -4.05 1.79
CA PRO A 186 19.17 -2.71 1.91
C PRO A 186 20.57 -2.55 1.29
N ASP A 187 21.42 -3.57 1.39
CA ASP A 187 22.79 -3.60 0.84
C ASP A 187 22.82 -3.50 -0.69
N MET A 188 21.75 -3.92 -1.36
CA MET A 188 21.64 -3.86 -2.82
C MET A 188 21.05 -2.54 -3.33
N ILE A 189 20.35 -1.77 -2.49
CA ILE A 189 19.66 -0.54 -2.90
C ILE A 189 20.64 0.46 -3.52
N MET A 190 21.75 0.74 -2.83
CA MET A 190 22.75 1.71 -3.32
C MET A 190 23.44 1.24 -4.60
N LYS A 191 23.70 -0.06 -4.72
CA LYS A 191 24.27 -0.66 -5.94
C LYS A 191 23.38 -0.38 -7.15
N TYR A 192 22.09 -0.67 -7.06
CA TYR A 192 21.16 -0.50 -8.18
C TYR A 192 20.78 0.96 -8.43
N TYR A 193 20.76 1.81 -7.39
CA TYR A 193 20.66 3.25 -7.56
C TYR A 193 21.81 3.79 -8.42
N ASN A 194 23.06 3.48 -8.08
CA ASN A 194 24.23 3.93 -8.82
C ASN A 194 24.22 3.43 -10.27
N LEU A 195 23.91 2.15 -10.48
CA LEU A 195 23.77 1.56 -11.81
C LEU A 195 22.71 2.29 -12.65
N THR A 196 21.55 2.61 -12.05
CA THR A 196 20.48 3.34 -12.74
C THR A 196 20.94 4.75 -13.13
N MET A 197 21.64 5.44 -12.23
CA MET A 197 22.17 6.78 -12.49
C MET A 197 23.23 6.80 -13.58
N GLU A 198 24.13 5.81 -13.61
CA GLU A 198 25.14 5.64 -14.66
C GLU A 198 24.49 5.39 -16.02
N GLN A 199 23.51 4.48 -16.08
CA GLN A 199 22.77 4.20 -17.31
C GLN A 199 22.01 5.42 -17.84
N ARG A 200 21.41 6.22 -16.96
CA ARG A 200 20.76 7.49 -17.34
C ARG A 200 21.75 8.50 -17.92
N ARG A 201 22.96 8.61 -17.33
CA ARG A 201 24.01 9.51 -17.84
C ARG A 201 24.45 9.09 -19.25
N MET A 202 24.63 7.80 -19.51
CA MET A 202 25.01 7.32 -20.85
C MET A 202 23.99 7.74 -21.92
N LEU A 203 22.69 7.70 -21.62
CA LEU A 203 21.64 8.13 -22.56
C LEU A 203 21.68 9.62 -22.87
N ALA A 204 22.00 10.45 -21.88
CA ALA A 204 22.11 11.89 -22.06
C ALA A 204 23.25 12.26 -23.02
N HIS A 205 24.31 11.44 -23.11
CA HIS A 205 25.47 11.69 -23.97
C HIS A 205 25.28 11.15 -25.40
N THR A 206 24.43 10.13 -25.60
CA THR A 206 24.15 9.58 -26.94
C THR A 206 23.13 10.40 -27.75
N GLY A 207 22.58 11.49 -27.20
CA GLY A 207 21.64 12.38 -27.87
C GLY A 207 22.26 13.62 -28.52
N GLY A 208 23.58 13.66 -28.71
CA GLY A 208 24.26 14.75 -29.42
C GLY A 208 23.81 14.85 -30.90
N PRO A 209 23.78 16.06 -31.49
CA PRO A 209 23.27 16.25 -32.84
C PRO A 209 24.05 15.40 -33.84
N HIS A 210 23.33 14.58 -34.61
CA HIS A 210 23.83 14.07 -35.87
C HIS A 210 24.12 15.28 -36.76
N ASN A 211 25.39 15.70 -36.82
CA ASN A 211 25.85 16.53 -37.92
C ASN A 211 25.79 15.65 -39.17
N SER A 212 24.71 15.80 -39.94
CA SER A 212 24.69 15.46 -41.36
C SER A 212 25.62 16.46 -42.05
N SER A 213 26.85 16.02 -42.31
CA SER A 213 27.74 16.67 -43.25
C SER A 213 27.23 16.36 -44.65
N ASP A 214 26.51 17.30 -45.24
CA ASP A 214 26.44 17.52 -46.69
C ASP A 214 27.43 18.65 -47.06
#